data_AF-A0A7C3SS87-F1
#
_entry.id   AF-A0A7C3SS87-F1
#
_cell.length_a   1.000
_cell.length_b   1.000
_cell.length_c   1.000
_cell.angle_alpha   90.00
_cell.angle_beta   90.00
_cell.angle_gamma   90.00
#
_symmetry.space_group_name_H-M   'P 1'
#
loop_
_entity.id
_entity.type
_entity.pdbx_description
1 polymer ?
#
loop_
_entity_poly.entity_id
_entity_poly.type
_entity_poly.pdbx_seq_one_letter_code
_entity_poly.pdbx_strand_id
1 'polypeptide(L)' 'MIVQCCVCGKIRHDAQWMVPTRQQLKDQQISHTYCPACAHKTISEYRKNHSTLLPHLTPKATPQSA' A
#
# COMPACT_ATOMS: atom_id res chain seq x y z
N MET A 1 17.77 8.89 -2.79
CA MET A 1 16.31 9.14 -2.68
C MET A 1 15.69 8.03 -1.87
N ILE A 2 15.05 8.36 -0.75
CA ILE A 2 14.38 7.40 0.14
C ILE A 2 12.92 7.27 -0.28
N VAL A 3 12.40 6.05 -0.26
CA VAL A 3 10.98 5.79 -0.47
C VAL A 3 10.28 5.74 0.90
N GLN A 4 9.34 6.65 1.14
CA GLN A 4 8.58 6.76 2.37
C GLN A 4 7.09 6.47 2.14
N CYS A 5 6.46 5.78 3.08
CA CYS A 5 5.04 5.57 3.07
C CYS A 5 4.31 6.87 3.45
N CYS A 6 3.44 7.36 2.57
CA CYS A 6 2.64 8.57 2.82
C CYS A 6 1.63 8.42 3.97
N VAL A 7 1.27 7.19 4.35
CA VAL A 7 0.26 6.93 5.39
C VAL A 7 0.89 6.72 6.76
N CYS A 8 1.94 5.89 6.86
CA CYS A 8 2.53 5.51 8.15
C CYS A 8 3.95 6.04 8.38
N GLY A 9 4.53 6.77 7.44
CA GLY A 9 5.86 7.38 7.56
C GLY A 9 7.05 6.41 7.55
N LYS A 10 6.80 5.09 7.49
CA LYS A 10 7.87 4.08 7.37
C LYS A 10 8.63 4.26 6.06
N ILE A 11 9.92 3.96 6.08
CA ILE A 11 10.79 4.00 4.89
C ILE A 11 11.12 2.59 4.42
N ARG A 12 11.38 2.45 3.11
CA ARG A 12 11.88 1.20 2.53
C ARG A 12 13.41 1.15 2.64
N HIS A 13 13.93 0.18 3.38
CA HIS A 13 15.35 -0.11 3.54
C HIS A 13 15.57 -1.61 3.37
N ASP A 14 16.48 -2.04 2.49
CA ASP A 14 16.77 -3.47 2.21
C ASP A 14 15.52 -4.35 2.04
N ALA A 15 14.57 -3.88 1.23
CA ALA A 15 13.27 -4.53 0.98
C ALA A 15 12.31 -4.63 2.20
N GLN A 16 12.68 -4.07 3.36
CA GLN A 16 11.84 -4.00 4.54
C GLN A 16 11.30 -2.58 4.77
N TRP A 17 10.15 -2.50 5.45
CA TRP A 17 9.53 -1.23 5.83
C TRP A 17 9.74 -0.98 7.32
N MET A 18 10.58 -0.01 7.63
CA MET A 18 10.98 0.30 9.01
C MET A 18 10.67 1.74 9.39
N VAL A 19 10.60 2.02 10.69
CA VAL A 19 10.49 3.39 11.19
C VAL A 19 11.83 4.08 10.97
N PRO A 20 11.87 5.21 10.25
CA PRO A 20 13.12 5.92 10.03
C PRO A 20 13.63 6.56 11.32
N THR A 21 14.96 6.62 11.45
CA THR A 21 15.63 7.51 12.39
C THR A 21 15.78 8.90 11.77
N ARG A 22 15.94 9.95 12.60
CA ARG A 22 16.18 11.32 12.10
C ARG A 22 17.42 11.41 11.20
N GLN A 23 18.46 10.65 11.53
CA GLN A 23 19.70 10.62 10.76
C GLN A 23 19.48 10.07 9.35
N GLN A 24 18.61 9.06 9.20
CA GLN A 24 18.29 8.49 7.89
C GLN A 24 17.52 9.46 6.99
N LEU A 25 16.77 10.41 7.56
CA LEU A 25 15.99 11.38 6.77
C LEU A 25 16.76 12.67 6.46
N LYS A 26 17.86 12.94 7.18
CA LYS A 26 18.58 14.20 7.08
C LYS A 26 19.15 14.40 5.68
N ASP A 27 18.80 15.53 5.06
CA ASP A 27 19.24 15.96 3.72
C ASP A 27 18.92 14.95 2.59
N GLN A 28 17.99 14.02 2.82
CA GLN A 28 17.56 13.05 1.82
C GLN A 28 16.37 13.55 1.02
N GLN A 29 16.42 13.35 -0.30
CA GLN A 29 15.23 13.48 -1.13
C GLN A 29 14.27 12.32 -0.86
N ILE A 30 13.00 12.63 -0.59
CA ILE A 30 11.96 11.66 -0.26
C ILE A 30 10.99 11.52 -1.44
N SER A 31 10.78 10.28 -1.88
CA SER A 31 9.69 9.89 -2.76
C SER A 31 8.60 9.23 -1.93
N HIS A 32 7.36 9.65 -2.14
CA HIS A 32 6.21 9.12 -1.40
C HIS A 32 5.50 8.00 -2.16
N THR A 33 5.15 6.93 -1.46
CA THR A 33 4.34 5.82 -1.97
C THR A 33 3.54 5.15 -0.85
N TYR A 34 2.90 4.01 -1.09
CA TYR A 34 2.28 3.19 -0.06
C TYR A 34 3.19 2.01 0.32
N CYS A 35 3.31 1.72 1.62
CA CYS A 35 3.81 0.41 2.04
C CYS A 35 2.74 -0.67 1.78
N PRO A 36 3.11 -1.96 1.67
CA PRO A 36 2.16 -3.03 1.37
C PRO A 36 0.98 -3.09 2.34
N ALA A 37 1.21 -2.89 3.64
CA ALA A 37 0.16 -2.89 4.65
C ALA A 37 -0.85 -1.74 4.44
N CYS A 38 -0.35 -0.52 4.20
CA CYS A 38 -1.20 0.63 3.94
C CYS A 38 -1.91 0.52 2.59
N ALA A 39 -1.24 0.02 1.55
CA ALA A 39 -1.86 -0.23 0.25
C ALA A 39 -3.03 -1.22 0.35
N HIS A 40 -2.81 -2.37 1.02
CA HIS A 40 -3.87 -3.35 1.26
C HIS A 40 -5.04 -2.78 2.05
N LYS A 41 -4.77 -1.99 3.10
CA LYS A 41 -5.84 -1.33 3.86
C LYS A 41 -6.63 -0.38 2.96
N THR A 42 -5.97 0.51 2.24
CA THR A 42 -6.63 1.47 1.34
C THR A 42 -7.48 0.77 0.28
N ILE A 43 -6.95 -0.28 -0.37
CA ILE A 43 -7.68 -1.05 -1.38
C ILE A 43 -8.86 -1.81 -0.75
N SER A 44 -8.68 -2.40 0.43
CA SER A 44 -9.76 -3.08 1.16
C SER A 44 -10.89 -2.12 1.52
N GLU A 45 -10.57 -0.96 2.09
CA GLU A 45 -11.57 0.06 2.42
C GLU A 45 -12.26 0.61 1.18
N TYR A 46 -11.52 0.83 0.09
CA TYR A 46 -12.09 1.19 -1.20
C TYR A 46 -13.10 0.14 -1.67
N ARG A 47 -12.74 -1.15 -1.64
CA ARG A 47 -13.64 -2.25 -2.05
C ARG A 47 -14.90 -2.33 -1.18
N LYS A 48 -14.79 -2.17 0.14
CA LYS A 48 -15.95 -2.16 1.05
C LYS A 48 -16.91 -1.03 0.70
N ASN A 49 -16.37 0.17 0.50
CA ASN A 49 -17.17 1.38 0.33
C ASN A 49 -17.69 1.57 -1.11
N HIS A 50 -17.03 0.96 -2.10
CA HIS A 50 -17.40 1.05 -3.52
C HIS A 50 -18.01 -0.24 -4.09
N SER A 51 -18.40 -1.21 -3.25
CA SER A 51 -19.07 -2.45 -3.71
C SER A 51 -20.37 -2.20 -4.48
N THR A 52 -20.97 -1.01 -4.35
CA THR A 52 -22.17 -0.57 -5.06
C THR A 52 -21.90 0.19 -6.36
N LEU A 53 -20.66 0.57 -6.69
CA LEU A 53 -20.37 1.48 -7.81
C LEU A 53 -19.81 0.80 -9.07
N LEU A 54 -19.45 -0.50 -9.02
CA LEU A 54 -18.91 -1.24 -10.17
C LEU A 54 -19.51 -2.65 -10.27
N PRO A 55 -20.81 -2.79 -10.61
CA PRO A 55 -21.51 -4.09 -10.66
C PRO A 55 -20.92 -5.11 -11.65
N HIS A 56 -20.08 -4.67 -12.59
CA HIS A 56 -19.48 -5.50 -13.65
C HIS A 56 -18.11 -6.10 -13.29
N LEU A 57 -17.53 -5.76 -12.12
CA LEU A 57 -16.23 -6.28 -11.67
C LEU A 57 -16.35 -7.34 -10.57
N THR A 58 -17.51 -7.97 -10.43
CA THR A 58 -17.64 -9.14 -9.56
C THR A 58 -16.64 -10.21 -10.03
N PRO A 59 -15.83 -10.79 -9.13
CA PRO A 59 -14.93 -11.86 -9.50
C PRO A 59 -15.76 -13.01 -10.04
N LYS A 60 -15.58 -13.31 -11.34
CA LYS A 60 -16.16 -14.48 -11.98
C LYS A 60 -15.71 -15.70 -11.17
N ALA A 61 -16.65 -16.37 -10.50
CA ALA A 61 -16.36 -17.59 -9.76
C ALA A 61 -15.67 -18.56 -10.73
N THR A 62 -14.40 -18.84 -10.51
CA THR A 62 -13.67 -19.86 -11.27
C THR A 62 -14.31 -21.20 -10.92
N PRO A 63 -14.88 -21.96 -11.87
CA PRO A 63 -15.32 -23.30 -11.57
C PRO A 63 -14.06 -24.14 -11.26
N GLN A 64 -13.99 -24.67 -10.04
CA GLN A 64 -13.05 -25.74 -9.73
C GLN A 64 -13.49 -26.96 -10.54
N SER A 65 -12.75 -27.29 -11.59
CA SER A 65 -12.90 -28.54 -12.31
C SER A 65 -12.44 -29.69 -11.41
N ALA A 66 -13.33 -30.66 -11.23
CA ALA A 66 -13.09 -31.95 -10.56
C ALA A 66 -12.26 -32.90 -11.44
#